data_AF-A0A1B2DXB4-F1
#
_entry.id   AF-A0A1B2DXB4-F1
#
_cell.length_a   1.000
_cell.length_b   1.000
_cell.length_c   1.000
_cell.angle_alpha   90.00
_cell.angle_beta   90.00
_cell.angle_gamma   90.00
#
_symmetry.space_group_name_H-M   'P 1'
#
loop_
_entity.id
_entity.type
_entity.pdbx_description
1 polymer ?
#
loop_
_entity_poly.entity_id
_entity_poly.type
_entity_poly.pdbx_seq_one_letter_code
_entity_poly.pdbx_strand_id
1 'polypeptide(L)'
;MTSRVAARYGFWLAALIVPVATILLFGIIGGLTDINAWVSGIAVGFAEASVLIFIGSCIHQCRRKAASSSAPFTIAMGFIIGVYALSVILEVILLGSLFKLSGPAYLKIHAMTLLGFAVVLVLVSLLGRYVAGHEEKEGELTARKRETVAWIGAIRGKLNQLSGEEIHSLDRDMAELEETLRYSDPIPHASLHEVENLIREKIAVLEDQVTLIGEVSAEARQGVTEETARMIRDILRTVQDRNMQLLHAKAGST
;
A
#
# COMPACT_ATOMS: atom_id res chain seq x y z
N MET A 1 -28.96 9.61 2.09
CA MET A 1 -28.08 8.67 1.34
C MET A 1 -28.14 8.85 -0.18
N THR A 2 -29.30 9.26 -0.73
CA THR A 2 -29.53 9.49 -2.17
C THR A 2 -28.68 10.59 -2.82
N SER A 3 -28.34 11.67 -2.10
CA SER A 3 -27.55 12.79 -2.67
C SER A 3 -26.09 12.46 -2.99
N ARG A 4 -25.46 11.55 -2.22
CA ARG A 4 -24.04 11.18 -2.42
C ARG A 4 -23.85 10.25 -3.61
N VAL A 5 -24.85 9.42 -3.88
CA VAL A 5 -24.87 8.50 -5.03
C VAL A 5 -25.09 9.28 -6.32
N ALA A 6 -26.05 10.21 -6.32
CA ALA A 6 -26.31 11.11 -7.45
C ALA A 6 -25.08 11.97 -7.80
N ALA A 7 -24.38 12.53 -6.81
CA ALA A 7 -23.17 13.31 -7.03
C ALA A 7 -22.00 12.48 -7.61
N ARG A 8 -21.89 11.20 -7.24
CA ARG A 8 -20.87 10.29 -7.77
C ARG A 8 -21.13 9.98 -9.24
N TYR A 9 -22.36 9.61 -9.60
CA TYR A 9 -22.72 9.36 -10.99
C TYR A 9 -22.65 10.63 -11.84
N GLY A 10 -23.00 11.79 -11.27
CA GLY A 10 -22.89 13.09 -11.95
C GLY A 10 -21.46 13.44 -12.36
N PHE A 11 -20.46 13.20 -11.50
CA PHE A 11 -19.06 13.47 -11.86
C PHE A 11 -18.55 12.56 -12.98
N TRP A 12 -18.84 11.26 -12.92
CA TRP A 12 -18.42 10.32 -13.98
C TRP A 12 -19.15 10.59 -15.29
N LEU A 13 -20.41 11.02 -15.21
CA LEU A 13 -21.17 11.46 -16.38
C LEU A 13 -20.55 12.73 -16.98
N ALA A 14 -20.13 13.70 -16.16
CA ALA A 14 -19.43 14.89 -16.62
C ALA A 14 -18.08 14.55 -17.29
N ALA A 15 -17.32 13.61 -16.72
CA ALA A 15 -16.07 13.12 -17.31
C ALA A 15 -16.26 12.46 -18.70
N LEU A 16 -17.48 12.07 -19.06
CA LEU A 16 -17.82 11.57 -20.39
C LEU A 16 -18.41 12.66 -21.29
N ILE A 17 -19.37 13.44 -20.78
CA ILE A 17 -20.12 14.43 -21.57
C ILE A 17 -19.22 15.59 -22.00
N VAL A 18 -18.36 16.09 -21.09
CA VAL A 18 -17.55 17.28 -21.38
C VAL A 18 -16.57 17.02 -22.54
N PRO A 19 -15.78 15.93 -22.56
CA PRO A 19 -14.95 15.58 -23.72
C PRO A 19 -15.72 15.44 -25.03
N VAL A 20 -16.90 14.80 -25.01
CA VAL A 20 -17.73 14.64 -26.20
C VAL A 20 -18.23 15.99 -26.71
N ALA A 21 -18.67 16.87 -25.79
CA ALA A 21 -19.07 18.23 -26.13
C ALA A 21 -17.90 19.02 -26.72
N THR A 22 -16.70 18.89 -26.17
CA THR A 22 -15.47 19.53 -26.69
C THR A 22 -15.16 19.06 -28.11
N ILE A 23 -15.24 17.76 -28.39
CA ILE A 23 -15.03 17.22 -29.75
C ILE A 23 -16.03 17.82 -30.75
N LEU A 24 -17.31 17.84 -30.38
CA LEU A 24 -18.37 18.40 -31.23
C LEU A 24 -18.20 19.90 -31.46
N LEU A 25 -17.83 20.65 -30.41
CA LEU A 25 -17.61 22.09 -30.49
C LEU A 25 -16.49 22.43 -31.47
N PHE A 26 -15.35 21.72 -31.41
CA PHE A 26 -14.25 21.90 -32.34
C PHE A 26 -14.66 21.60 -33.79
N GLY A 27 -15.38 20.49 -34.02
CA GLY A 27 -15.88 20.14 -35.36
C GLY A 27 -16.88 21.15 -35.93
N ILE A 28 -17.75 21.72 -35.09
CA ILE A 28 -18.73 22.73 -35.50
C ILE A 28 -18.05 24.08 -35.79
N ILE A 29 -17.16 24.55 -34.89
CA ILE A 29 -16.49 25.85 -35.03
C ILE A 29 -15.50 25.85 -36.20
N GLY A 30 -14.73 24.77 -36.36
CA GLY A 30 -13.76 24.64 -37.46
C GLY A 30 -14.38 24.28 -38.83
N GLY A 31 -15.67 23.93 -38.83
CA GLY A 31 -16.41 23.51 -40.02
C GLY A 31 -16.40 22.00 -40.20
N LEU A 32 -17.58 21.45 -40.55
CA LEU A 32 -17.82 20.00 -40.59
C LEU A 32 -16.89 19.24 -41.56
N THR A 33 -16.33 19.92 -42.56
CA THR A 33 -15.45 19.34 -43.57
C THR A 33 -13.96 19.47 -43.24
N ASP A 34 -13.57 20.27 -42.23
CA ASP A 34 -12.16 20.42 -41.86
C ASP A 34 -11.72 19.28 -40.93
N ILE A 35 -10.93 18.37 -41.47
CA ILE A 35 -10.39 17.23 -40.72
C ILE A 35 -9.48 17.67 -39.57
N ASN A 36 -8.78 18.80 -39.70
CA ASN A 36 -7.87 19.29 -38.66
C ASN A 36 -8.64 19.75 -37.41
N ALA A 37 -9.83 20.32 -37.60
CA ALA A 37 -10.72 20.70 -36.51
C ALA A 37 -11.18 19.47 -35.71
N TRP A 38 -11.61 18.41 -36.39
CA TRP A 38 -12.00 17.15 -35.76
C TRP A 38 -10.84 16.47 -35.03
N VAL A 39 -9.66 16.40 -35.63
CA VAL A 39 -8.46 15.83 -35.00
C VAL A 39 -8.09 16.60 -33.72
N SER A 40 -8.14 17.94 -33.78
CA SER A 40 -7.88 18.80 -32.62
C SER A 40 -8.91 18.56 -31.52
N GLY A 41 -10.20 18.50 -31.88
CA GLY A 41 -11.28 18.21 -30.94
C GLY A 41 -11.10 16.86 -30.24
N ILE A 42 -10.76 15.80 -30.99
CA ILE A 42 -10.48 14.47 -30.44
C ILE A 42 -9.29 14.52 -29.47
N ALA A 43 -8.18 15.14 -29.88
CA ALA A 43 -6.99 15.21 -29.04
C ALA A 43 -7.26 15.96 -27.73
N VAL A 44 -7.90 17.13 -27.80
CA VAL A 44 -8.26 17.93 -26.62
C VAL A 44 -9.28 17.18 -25.76
N GLY A 45 -10.26 16.51 -26.36
CA GLY A 45 -11.22 15.68 -25.65
C GLY A 45 -10.54 14.55 -24.85
N PHE A 46 -9.56 13.86 -25.43
CA PHE A 46 -8.78 12.84 -24.70
C PHE A 46 -7.94 13.43 -23.56
N ALA A 47 -7.31 14.58 -23.76
CA ALA A 47 -6.59 15.29 -22.72
C ALA A 47 -7.52 15.68 -21.55
N GLU A 48 -8.68 16.25 -21.87
CA GLU A 48 -9.70 16.65 -20.89
C GLU A 48 -10.26 15.44 -20.13
N ALA A 49 -10.61 14.36 -20.85
CA ALA A 49 -11.06 13.11 -20.24
C ALA A 49 -10.01 12.57 -19.25
N SER A 50 -8.74 12.57 -19.63
CA SER A 50 -7.64 12.08 -18.80
C SER A 50 -7.51 12.89 -17.50
N VAL A 51 -7.62 14.23 -17.58
CA VAL A 51 -7.60 15.12 -16.42
C VAL A 51 -8.80 14.87 -15.51
N LEU A 52 -10.02 14.80 -16.06
CA LEU A 52 -11.24 14.60 -15.28
C LEU A 52 -11.27 13.23 -14.59
N ILE A 53 -10.86 12.16 -15.30
CA ILE A 53 -10.73 10.81 -14.72
C ILE A 53 -9.71 10.81 -13.59
N PHE A 54 -8.58 11.49 -13.74
CA PHE A 54 -7.57 11.61 -12.69
C PHE A 54 -8.09 12.35 -11.46
N ILE A 55 -8.72 13.51 -11.63
CA ILE A 55 -9.34 14.27 -10.53
C ILE A 55 -10.39 13.41 -9.81
N GLY A 56 -11.25 12.72 -10.55
CA GLY A 56 -12.25 11.81 -9.98
C GLY A 56 -11.62 10.69 -9.16
N SER A 57 -10.53 10.12 -9.66
CA SER A 57 -9.76 9.07 -8.99
C SER A 57 -9.15 9.58 -7.69
N CYS A 58 -8.53 10.77 -7.69
CA CYS A 58 -7.97 11.42 -6.51
C CYS A 58 -9.06 11.69 -5.45
N ILE A 59 -10.21 12.24 -5.84
CA ILE A 59 -11.34 12.49 -4.92
C ILE A 59 -11.84 11.18 -4.30
N HIS A 60 -11.95 10.12 -5.11
CA HIS A 60 -12.39 8.82 -4.63
C HIS A 60 -11.39 8.20 -3.66
N GLN A 61 -10.09 8.35 -3.92
CA GLN A 61 -9.03 7.83 -3.06
C GLN A 61 -8.95 8.57 -1.72
N CYS A 62 -9.01 9.91 -1.72
CA CYS A 62 -9.07 10.72 -0.51
C CYS A 62 -10.26 10.35 0.39
N ARG A 63 -11.42 10.01 -0.21
CA ARG A 63 -12.61 9.59 0.54
C ARG A 63 -12.47 8.21 1.19
N ARG A 64 -11.63 7.32 0.66
CA ARG A 64 -11.45 5.96 1.20
C ARG A 64 -10.50 5.89 2.41
N LYS A 65 -9.92 7.01 2.87
CA LYS A 65 -8.88 7.04 3.92
C LYS A 65 -7.72 6.05 3.68
N ALA A 66 -7.52 5.61 2.43
CA ALA A 66 -6.37 4.82 2.00
C ALA A 66 -5.21 5.79 1.75
N ALA A 67 -4.76 6.44 2.82
CA ALA A 67 -3.85 7.58 2.76
C ALA A 67 -2.55 7.23 3.49
N SER A 68 -1.63 6.57 2.79
CA SER A 68 -0.20 6.76 3.02
C SER A 68 0.67 6.16 1.90
N SER A 69 0.34 4.98 1.38
CA SER A 69 1.23 4.23 0.48
C SER A 69 1.24 4.65 -1.00
N SER A 70 0.35 5.55 -1.46
CA SER A 70 0.27 5.88 -2.90
C SER A 70 0.57 7.34 -3.26
N ALA A 71 0.94 8.19 -2.30
CA ALA A 71 1.05 9.64 -2.54
C ALA A 71 2.08 10.04 -3.61
N PRO A 72 3.32 9.51 -3.62
CA PRO A 72 4.30 9.83 -4.68
C PRO A 72 3.82 9.42 -6.06
N PHE A 73 3.10 8.29 -6.12
CA PHE A 73 2.60 7.73 -7.36
C PHE A 73 1.48 8.58 -7.99
N THR A 74 0.55 9.05 -7.16
CA THR A 74 -0.52 9.96 -7.59
C THR A 74 0.05 11.27 -8.13
N ILE A 75 1.12 11.80 -7.52
CA ILE A 75 1.80 13.03 -8.01
C ILE A 75 2.44 12.78 -9.38
N ALA A 76 3.15 11.66 -9.55
CA ALA A 76 3.77 11.32 -10.83
C ALA A 76 2.73 11.17 -11.96
N MET A 77 1.61 10.48 -11.68
CA MET A 77 0.50 10.34 -12.61
C MET A 77 -0.10 11.70 -12.99
N GLY A 78 -0.32 12.59 -12.01
CA GLY A 78 -0.81 13.94 -12.27
C GLY A 78 0.14 14.76 -13.14
N PHE A 79 1.44 14.65 -12.92
CA PHE A 79 2.46 15.32 -13.73
C PHE A 79 2.44 14.84 -15.18
N ILE A 80 2.39 13.52 -15.43
CA ILE A 80 2.35 12.94 -16.78
C ILE A 80 1.10 13.39 -17.54
N ILE A 81 -0.05 13.39 -16.86
CA ILE A 81 -1.32 13.86 -17.45
C ILE A 81 -1.25 15.36 -17.75
N GLY A 82 -0.68 16.16 -16.85
CA GLY A 82 -0.47 17.59 -17.06
C GLY A 82 0.44 17.89 -18.25
N VAL A 83 1.56 17.16 -18.37
CA VAL A 83 2.47 17.27 -19.52
C VAL A 83 1.76 16.90 -20.82
N TYR A 84 1.00 15.79 -20.83
CA TYR A 84 0.24 15.39 -22.02
C TYR A 84 -0.79 16.44 -22.44
N ALA A 85 -1.58 16.96 -21.49
CA ALA A 85 -2.56 18.00 -21.79
C ALA A 85 -1.91 19.26 -22.35
N LEU A 86 -0.77 19.68 -21.77
CA LEU A 86 0.00 20.82 -22.27
C LEU A 86 0.56 20.55 -23.68
N SER A 87 1.10 19.37 -23.94
CA SER A 87 1.59 18.96 -25.26
C SER A 87 0.49 19.03 -26.31
N VAL A 88 -0.70 18.48 -26.03
CA VAL A 88 -1.84 18.54 -26.94
C VAL A 88 -2.26 19.98 -27.24
N ILE A 89 -2.33 20.85 -26.22
CA ILE A 89 -2.66 22.27 -26.42
C ILE A 89 -1.62 22.95 -27.32
N LEU A 90 -0.33 22.70 -27.06
CA LEU A 90 0.75 23.24 -27.87
C LEU A 90 0.71 22.71 -29.32
N GLU A 91 0.42 21.43 -29.51
CA GLU A 91 0.26 20.85 -30.84
C GLU A 91 -0.90 21.48 -31.60
N VAL A 92 -2.06 21.69 -30.96
CA VAL A 92 -3.21 22.36 -31.59
C VAL A 92 -2.86 23.79 -32.00
N ILE A 93 -2.23 24.56 -31.10
CA ILE A 93 -1.88 25.97 -31.38
C ILE A 93 -0.77 26.06 -32.44
N LEU A 94 0.34 25.37 -32.25
CA LEU A 94 1.51 25.48 -33.13
C LEU A 94 1.24 24.81 -34.48
N LEU A 95 0.84 23.54 -34.46
CA LEU A 95 0.76 22.73 -35.68
C LEU A 95 -0.54 22.98 -36.45
N GLY A 96 -1.64 23.24 -35.73
CA GLY A 96 -2.93 23.58 -36.32
C GLY A 96 -2.99 25.02 -36.82
N SER A 97 -2.67 25.99 -35.95
CA SER A 97 -2.86 27.42 -36.29
C SER A 97 -1.67 28.06 -37.00
N LEU A 98 -0.42 27.79 -36.57
CA LEU A 98 0.76 28.48 -37.12
C LEU A 98 1.33 27.77 -38.36
N PHE A 99 1.58 26.46 -38.27
CA PHE A 99 2.22 25.71 -39.36
C PHE A 99 1.25 25.16 -40.41
N LYS A 100 -0.05 25.10 -40.12
CA LYS A 100 -1.11 24.61 -41.03
C LYS A 100 -0.74 23.30 -41.72
N LEU A 101 -0.35 22.31 -40.94
CA LEU A 101 0.05 21.00 -41.45
C LEU A 101 -1.09 20.31 -42.21
N SER A 102 -0.71 19.44 -43.16
CA SER A 102 -1.67 18.60 -43.87
C SER A 102 -2.33 17.64 -42.88
N GLY A 103 -3.63 17.37 -43.09
CA GLY A 103 -4.42 16.53 -42.18
C GLY A 103 -3.79 15.18 -41.83
N PRO A 104 -3.23 14.42 -42.80
CA PRO A 104 -2.57 13.15 -42.49
C PRO A 104 -1.31 13.30 -41.61
N ALA A 105 -0.53 14.37 -41.80
CA ALA A 105 0.66 14.63 -40.97
C ALA A 105 0.24 15.05 -39.56
N TYR A 106 -0.76 15.94 -39.47
CA TYR A 106 -1.31 16.42 -38.22
C TYR A 106 -1.88 15.28 -37.36
N LEU A 107 -2.67 14.38 -37.97
CA LEU A 107 -3.20 13.19 -37.31
C LEU A 107 -2.10 12.26 -36.80
N LYS A 108 -1.04 12.03 -37.60
CA LYS A 108 0.08 11.16 -37.18
C LYS A 108 0.80 11.69 -35.95
N ILE A 109 1.01 13.01 -35.85
CA ILE A 109 1.65 13.62 -34.69
C ILE A 109 0.79 13.40 -33.44
N HIS A 110 -0.49 13.76 -33.49
CA HIS A 110 -1.42 13.54 -32.36
C HIS A 110 -1.51 12.06 -31.96
N ALA A 111 -1.53 11.15 -32.94
CA ALA A 111 -1.55 9.70 -32.67
C ALA A 111 -0.26 9.23 -31.98
N MET A 112 0.91 9.73 -32.38
CA MET A 112 2.18 9.41 -31.74
C MET A 112 2.26 9.97 -30.32
N THR A 113 1.78 11.20 -30.11
CA THR A 113 1.73 11.83 -28.77
C THR A 113 0.81 11.05 -27.83
N LEU A 114 -0.38 10.66 -28.31
CA LEU A 114 -1.31 9.82 -27.54
C LEU A 114 -0.69 8.45 -27.22
N LEU A 115 -0.02 7.81 -28.18
CA LEU A 115 0.63 6.51 -27.98
C LEU A 115 1.75 6.61 -26.95
N GLY A 116 2.62 7.62 -27.05
CA GLY A 116 3.70 7.85 -26.08
C GLY A 116 3.15 8.09 -24.68
N PHE A 117 2.11 8.92 -24.55
CA PHE A 117 1.41 9.13 -23.28
C PHE A 117 0.85 7.83 -22.71
N ALA A 118 0.15 7.03 -23.53
CA ALA A 118 -0.44 5.76 -23.08
C ALA A 118 0.62 4.78 -22.57
N VAL A 119 1.75 4.65 -23.27
CA VAL A 119 2.87 3.78 -22.84
C VAL A 119 3.43 4.24 -21.50
N VAL A 120 3.75 5.52 -21.35
CA VAL A 120 4.28 6.07 -20.09
C VAL A 120 3.29 5.89 -18.95
N LEU A 121 2.00 6.17 -19.19
CA LEU A 121 0.94 6.02 -18.20
C LEU A 121 0.80 4.56 -17.72
N VAL A 122 0.87 3.60 -18.64
CA VAL A 122 0.81 2.16 -18.33
C VAL A 122 2.03 1.74 -17.52
N LEU A 123 3.25 2.12 -17.94
CA LEU A 123 4.48 1.76 -17.23
C LEU A 123 4.49 2.28 -15.80
N VAL A 124 4.11 3.54 -15.62
CA VAL A 124 4.01 4.18 -14.31
C VAL A 124 2.93 3.44 -13.51
N SER A 125 1.74 3.22 -14.06
CA SER A 125 0.66 2.46 -13.39
C SER A 125 1.07 1.07 -12.91
N LEU A 126 1.86 0.34 -13.71
CA LEU A 126 2.37 -0.98 -13.32
C LEU A 126 3.39 -0.88 -12.18
N LEU A 127 4.32 0.08 -12.26
CA LEU A 127 5.31 0.30 -11.21
C LEU A 127 4.64 0.70 -9.89
N GLY A 128 3.63 1.58 -9.94
CA GLY A 128 2.87 1.99 -8.76
C GLY A 128 2.16 0.82 -8.09
N ARG A 129 1.55 -0.08 -8.87
CA ARG A 129 0.92 -1.31 -8.34
C ARG A 129 1.93 -2.28 -7.74
N TYR A 130 3.08 -2.43 -8.39
CA TYR A 130 4.15 -3.30 -7.89
C TYR A 130 4.69 -2.82 -6.54
N VAL A 131 5.01 -1.53 -6.43
CA VAL A 131 5.52 -0.93 -5.20
C VAL A 131 4.46 -0.95 -4.10
N ALA A 132 3.22 -0.56 -4.40
CA ALA A 132 2.14 -0.59 -3.41
C ALA A 132 1.88 -2.00 -2.86
N GLY A 133 1.93 -3.03 -3.72
CA GLY A 133 1.81 -4.42 -3.29
C GLY A 133 3.00 -4.92 -2.47
N HIS A 134 4.18 -4.29 -2.60
CA HIS A 134 5.35 -4.58 -1.77
C HIS A 134 5.24 -3.90 -0.41
N GLU A 135 4.91 -2.60 -0.39
CA GLU A 135 4.70 -1.83 0.84
C GLU A 135 3.56 -2.38 1.70
N GLU A 136 2.47 -2.86 1.09
CA GLU A 136 1.36 -3.48 1.82
C GLU A 136 1.80 -4.75 2.55
N LYS A 137 2.60 -5.60 1.89
CA LYS A 137 3.14 -6.82 2.50
C LYS A 137 4.12 -6.51 3.62
N GLU A 138 5.05 -5.58 3.40
CA GLU A 138 6.00 -5.15 4.45
C GLU A 138 5.28 -4.49 5.64
N GLY A 139 4.24 -3.70 5.35
CA GLY A 139 3.37 -3.08 6.34
C GLY A 139 2.62 -4.12 7.17
N GLU A 140 2.07 -5.16 6.53
CA GLU A 140 1.38 -6.26 7.19
C GLU A 140 2.34 -7.03 8.12
N LEU A 141 3.54 -7.36 7.65
CA LEU A 141 4.56 -8.04 8.44
C LEU A 141 4.98 -7.21 9.66
N THR A 142 5.16 -5.91 9.48
CA THR A 142 5.48 -4.98 10.57
C THR A 142 4.33 -4.87 11.58
N ALA A 143 3.08 -4.82 11.10
CA ALA A 143 1.90 -4.78 11.96
C ALA A 143 1.76 -6.08 12.78
N ARG A 144 1.93 -7.24 12.13
CA ARG A 144 1.95 -8.56 12.77
C ARG A 144 3.01 -8.68 13.86
N LYS A 145 4.21 -8.13 13.65
CA LYS A 145 5.25 -8.08 14.69
C LYS A 145 4.80 -7.22 15.88
N ARG A 146 4.27 -6.03 15.63
CA ARG A 146 3.77 -5.14 16.69
C ARG A 146 2.68 -5.81 17.52
N GLU A 147 1.79 -6.56 16.87
CA GLU A 147 0.77 -7.37 17.52
C GLU A 147 1.39 -8.44 18.43
N THR A 148 2.37 -9.21 17.95
CA THR A 148 3.07 -10.21 18.79
C THR A 148 3.75 -9.56 20.00
N VAL A 149 4.43 -8.42 19.81
CA VAL A 149 5.07 -7.68 20.93
C VAL A 149 4.04 -7.18 21.92
N ALA A 150 2.91 -6.64 21.45
CA ALA A 150 1.82 -6.19 22.31
C ALA A 150 1.18 -7.35 23.08
N TRP A 151 1.06 -8.53 22.46
CA TRP A 151 0.55 -9.74 23.09
C TRP A 151 1.45 -10.21 24.24
N ILE A 152 2.77 -10.26 24.02
CA ILE A 152 3.74 -10.53 25.09
C ILE A 152 3.65 -9.50 26.21
N GLY A 153 3.53 -8.21 25.88
CA GLY A 153 3.32 -7.15 26.87
C GLY A 153 2.04 -7.36 27.69
N ALA A 154 0.97 -7.85 27.08
CA ALA A 154 -0.28 -8.18 27.79
C ALA A 154 -0.11 -9.40 28.72
N ILE A 155 0.59 -10.45 28.28
CA ILE A 155 0.92 -11.62 29.12
C ILE A 155 1.75 -11.18 30.33
N ARG A 156 2.77 -10.36 30.10
CA ARG A 156 3.60 -9.76 31.18
C ARG A 156 2.75 -8.91 32.13
N GLY A 157 1.78 -8.17 31.60
CA GLY A 157 0.81 -7.42 32.40
C GLY A 157 -0.05 -8.30 33.31
N LYS A 158 -0.48 -9.49 32.83
CA LYS A 158 -1.18 -10.48 33.65
C LYS A 158 -0.27 -11.06 34.74
N LEU A 159 0.97 -11.41 34.37
CA LEU A 159 1.97 -11.95 35.28
C LEU A 159 2.24 -11.00 36.47
N ASN A 160 2.37 -9.70 36.19
CA ASN A 160 2.63 -8.68 37.22
C ASN A 160 1.46 -8.43 38.20
N GLN A 161 0.27 -8.96 37.92
CA GLN A 161 -0.85 -8.93 38.87
C GLN A 161 -0.75 -10.05 39.91
N LEU A 162 0.08 -11.07 39.64
CA LEU A 162 0.32 -12.19 40.55
C LEU A 162 1.37 -11.79 41.59
N SER A 163 1.20 -12.25 42.83
CA SER A 163 2.13 -11.98 43.93
C SER A 163 3.03 -13.18 44.19
N GLY A 164 4.34 -12.95 44.32
CA GLY A 164 5.33 -13.97 44.69
C GLY A 164 6.74 -13.59 44.26
N GLU A 165 7.76 -14.05 44.99
CA GLU A 165 9.17 -13.78 44.66
C GLU A 165 9.59 -14.42 43.33
N GLU A 166 9.03 -15.60 43.02
CA GLU A 166 9.22 -16.34 41.77
C GLU A 166 8.68 -15.59 40.54
N ILE A 167 7.69 -14.70 40.75
CA ILE A 167 7.11 -13.86 39.70
C ILE A 167 8.11 -12.80 39.22
N HIS A 168 9.00 -12.31 40.10
CA HIS A 168 10.02 -11.33 39.72
C HIS A 168 11.06 -11.91 38.76
N SER A 169 11.48 -13.16 38.96
CA SER A 169 12.37 -13.83 38.00
C SER A 169 11.69 -14.02 36.65
N LEU A 170 10.40 -14.36 36.65
CA LEU A 170 9.64 -14.60 35.43
C LEU A 170 9.35 -13.30 34.66
N ASP A 171 9.10 -12.18 35.36
CA ASP A 171 8.95 -10.87 34.73
C ASP A 171 10.23 -10.44 34.01
N ARG A 172 11.40 -10.72 34.59
CA ARG A 172 12.69 -10.42 33.94
C ARG A 172 12.87 -11.21 32.65
N ASP A 173 12.59 -12.51 32.67
CA ASP A 173 12.71 -13.38 31.49
C ASP A 173 11.68 -12.96 30.41
N MET A 174 10.47 -12.57 30.81
CA MET A 174 9.46 -11.99 29.91
C MET A 174 9.89 -10.66 29.31
N ALA A 175 10.55 -9.80 30.09
CA ALA A 175 11.09 -8.53 29.61
C ALA A 175 12.16 -8.74 28.54
N GLU A 176 13.06 -9.72 28.73
CA GLU A 176 14.07 -10.09 27.75
C GLU A 176 13.45 -10.63 26.46
N LEU A 177 12.41 -11.46 26.57
CA LEU A 177 11.65 -11.96 25.41
C LEU A 177 10.96 -10.80 24.65
N GLU A 178 10.31 -9.89 25.37
CA GLU A 178 9.67 -8.70 24.80
C GLU A 178 10.68 -7.83 24.05
N GLU A 179 11.84 -7.58 24.67
CA GLU A 179 12.92 -6.79 24.10
C GLU A 179 13.49 -7.45 22.84
N THR A 180 13.78 -8.75 22.90
CA THR A 180 14.30 -9.52 21.76
C THR A 180 13.32 -9.51 20.58
N LEU A 181 12.02 -9.66 20.84
CA LEU A 181 10.98 -9.56 19.80
C LEU A 181 10.79 -8.13 19.29
N ARG A 182 10.97 -7.11 20.14
CA ARG A 182 10.88 -5.70 19.74
C ARG A 182 12.01 -5.31 18.80
N TYR A 183 13.22 -5.82 19.03
CA TYR A 183 14.40 -5.51 18.21
C TYR A 183 14.70 -6.54 17.11
N SER A 184 13.91 -7.61 16.97
CA SER A 184 14.02 -8.55 15.85
C SER A 184 13.60 -7.92 14.51
N ASP A 185 14.05 -8.48 13.40
CA ASP A 185 13.64 -7.99 12.08
C ASP A 185 12.17 -8.38 11.78
N PRO A 186 11.30 -7.42 11.39
CA PRO A 186 9.91 -7.70 11.05
C PRO A 186 9.72 -8.46 9.73
N ILE A 187 10.73 -8.52 8.86
CA ILE A 187 10.60 -9.11 7.51
C ILE A 187 11.20 -10.53 7.52
N PRO A 188 10.39 -11.58 7.73
CA PRO A 188 10.86 -12.95 7.61
C PRO A 188 11.12 -13.30 6.15
N HIS A 189 12.17 -14.09 5.91
CA HIS A 189 12.36 -14.78 4.64
C HIS A 189 11.24 -15.83 4.48
N ALA A 190 10.82 -16.14 3.24
CA ALA A 190 9.71 -17.08 3.00
C ALA A 190 9.94 -18.46 3.64
N SER A 191 11.19 -18.88 3.76
CA SER A 191 11.63 -20.12 4.41
C SER A 191 11.46 -20.14 5.93
N LEU A 192 11.18 -19.00 6.57
CA LEU A 192 11.05 -18.87 8.03
C LEU A 192 9.60 -18.71 8.50
N HIS A 193 8.62 -18.78 7.59
CA HIS A 193 7.20 -18.66 7.95
C HIS A 193 6.73 -19.73 8.94
N GLU A 194 7.22 -20.95 8.82
CA GLU A 194 6.89 -22.03 9.76
C GLU A 194 7.43 -21.73 11.17
N VAL A 195 8.63 -21.15 11.26
CA VAL A 195 9.25 -20.77 12.53
C VAL A 195 8.48 -19.62 13.20
N GLU A 196 8.00 -18.64 12.43
CA GLU A 196 7.12 -17.57 12.96
C GLU A 196 5.81 -18.12 13.52
N ASN A 197 5.20 -19.09 12.84
CA ASN A 197 3.98 -19.74 13.30
C ASN A 197 4.23 -20.53 14.59
N LEU A 198 5.35 -21.27 14.65
CA LEU A 198 5.76 -21.99 15.86
C LEU A 198 5.98 -21.03 17.04
N ILE A 199 6.63 -19.88 16.82
CA ILE A 199 6.81 -18.86 17.87
C ILE A 199 5.44 -18.40 18.39
N ARG A 200 4.49 -18.10 17.50
CA ARG A 200 3.13 -17.68 17.90
C ARG A 200 2.38 -18.75 18.66
N GLU A 201 2.49 -20.00 18.23
CA GLU A 201 1.87 -21.14 18.93
C GLU A 201 2.45 -21.27 20.35
N LYS A 202 3.77 -21.19 20.50
CA LYS A 202 4.40 -21.21 21.82
C LYS A 202 3.98 -20.02 22.70
N ILE A 203 3.74 -18.85 22.11
CA ILE A 203 3.23 -17.68 22.84
C ILE A 203 1.78 -17.89 23.30
N ALA A 204 0.93 -18.55 22.50
CA ALA A 204 -0.42 -18.92 22.93
C ALA A 204 -0.37 -19.84 24.16
N VAL A 205 0.47 -20.88 24.11
CA VAL A 205 0.63 -21.80 25.25
C VAL A 205 1.21 -21.08 26.46
N LEU A 206 2.12 -20.12 26.26
CA LEU A 206 2.67 -19.30 27.34
C LEU A 206 1.59 -18.46 28.04
N GLU A 207 0.64 -17.90 27.28
CA GLU A 207 -0.50 -17.18 27.87
C GLU A 207 -1.36 -18.08 28.75
N ASP A 208 -1.64 -19.30 28.29
CA ASP A 208 -2.41 -20.30 29.04
C ASP A 208 -1.67 -20.68 30.34
N GLN A 209 -0.35 -20.89 30.25
CA GLN A 209 0.50 -21.19 31.41
C GLN A 209 0.52 -20.06 32.44
N VAL A 210 0.66 -18.81 32.01
CA VAL A 210 0.61 -17.65 32.92
C VAL A 210 -0.75 -17.52 33.58
N THR A 211 -1.84 -17.84 32.86
CA THR A 211 -3.19 -17.89 33.43
C THR A 211 -3.29 -18.98 34.49
N LEU A 212 -2.74 -20.16 34.22
CA LEU A 212 -2.75 -21.30 35.14
C LEU A 212 -2.01 -21.02 36.47
N ILE A 213 -0.91 -20.26 36.47
CA ILE A 213 -0.19 -19.84 37.70
C ILE A 213 -1.14 -19.14 38.69
N GLY A 214 -2.10 -18.35 38.18
CA GLY A 214 -3.09 -17.64 38.99
C GLY A 214 -4.18 -18.54 39.57
N GLU A 215 -4.44 -19.70 38.97
CA GLU A 215 -5.54 -20.59 39.32
C GLU A 215 -5.12 -21.76 40.23
N VAL A 216 -3.85 -22.14 40.22
CA VAL A 216 -3.33 -23.28 41.00
C VAL A 216 -3.05 -22.96 42.48
N SER A 217 -3.06 -24.00 43.33
CA SER A 217 -2.72 -23.88 44.75
C SER A 217 -1.26 -23.48 44.96
N ALA A 218 -0.93 -22.94 46.14
CA ALA A 218 0.42 -22.50 46.46
C ALA A 218 1.46 -23.64 46.36
N GLU A 219 1.10 -24.88 46.67
CA GLU A 219 2.03 -26.03 46.56
C GLU A 219 2.31 -26.42 45.10
N ALA A 220 1.35 -26.25 44.19
CA ALA A 220 1.51 -26.56 42.77
C ALA A 220 2.09 -25.40 41.95
N ARG A 221 1.97 -24.16 42.45
CA ARG A 221 2.40 -22.93 41.79
C ARG A 221 3.88 -22.97 41.40
N GLN A 222 4.75 -23.43 42.29
CA GLN A 222 6.19 -23.47 42.04
C GLN A 222 6.55 -24.29 40.79
N GLY A 223 5.91 -25.46 40.61
CA GLY A 223 6.13 -26.32 39.44
C GLY A 223 5.67 -25.70 38.13
N VAL A 224 4.51 -25.02 38.14
CA VAL A 224 3.97 -24.31 36.97
C VAL A 224 4.86 -23.09 36.63
N THR A 225 5.36 -22.37 37.63
CA THR A 225 6.29 -21.25 37.42
C THR A 225 7.59 -21.71 36.76
N GLU A 226 8.16 -22.85 37.21
CA GLU A 226 9.38 -23.42 36.61
C GLU A 226 9.15 -23.92 35.17
N GLU A 227 7.98 -24.51 34.88
CA GLU A 227 7.59 -24.89 33.52
C GLU A 227 7.45 -23.66 32.61
N THR A 228 6.79 -22.61 33.11
CA THR A 228 6.64 -21.34 32.41
C THR A 228 8.01 -20.69 32.12
N ALA A 229 8.93 -20.71 33.09
CA ALA A 229 10.29 -20.21 32.90
C ALA A 229 11.08 -21.01 31.85
N ARG A 230 10.84 -22.32 31.74
CA ARG A 230 11.43 -23.15 30.67
C ARG A 230 10.83 -22.78 29.31
N MET A 231 9.53 -22.54 29.25
CA MET A 231 8.84 -22.14 28.02
C MET A 231 9.31 -20.78 27.49
N ILE A 232 9.47 -19.79 28.37
CA ILE A 232 9.99 -18.46 27.99
C ILE A 232 11.39 -18.59 27.37
N ARG A 233 12.28 -19.36 28.02
CA ARG A 233 13.65 -19.59 27.50
C ARG A 233 13.66 -20.35 26.18
N ASP A 234 12.76 -21.31 26.00
CA ASP A 234 12.61 -22.05 24.75
C ASP A 234 12.09 -21.17 23.60
N ILE A 235 11.13 -20.27 23.88
CA ILE A 235 10.69 -19.25 22.92
C ILE A 235 11.84 -18.31 22.57
N LEU A 236 12.56 -17.80 23.59
CA LEU A 236 13.69 -16.90 23.39
C LEU A 236 14.75 -17.53 22.48
N ARG A 237 15.11 -18.79 22.75
CA ARG A 237 16.03 -19.54 21.89
C ARG A 237 15.50 -19.70 20.47
N THR A 238 14.22 -20.02 20.31
CA THR A 238 13.58 -20.14 18.99
C THR A 238 13.65 -18.82 18.21
N VAL A 239 13.41 -17.68 18.88
CA VAL A 239 13.53 -16.34 18.28
C VAL A 239 14.98 -16.01 17.90
N GLN A 240 15.95 -16.34 18.75
CA GLN A 240 17.37 -16.14 18.48
C GLN A 240 17.85 -16.99 17.29
N ASP A 241 17.46 -18.26 17.24
CA ASP A 241 17.77 -19.17 16.12
C ASP A 241 17.15 -18.65 14.82
N ARG A 242 15.90 -18.16 14.87
CA ARG A 242 15.24 -17.51 13.74
C ARG A 242 16.02 -16.28 13.26
N ASN A 243 16.47 -15.43 14.17
CA ASN A 243 17.25 -14.24 13.84
C ASN A 243 18.59 -14.61 13.18
N MET A 244 19.26 -15.66 13.66
CA MET A 244 20.50 -16.16 13.07
C MET A 244 20.27 -16.71 11.66
N GLN A 245 19.23 -17.52 11.47
CA GLN A 245 18.86 -18.05 10.15
C GLN A 245 18.50 -16.92 9.17
N LEU A 246 17.82 -15.88 9.66
CA LEU A 246 17.49 -14.72 8.85
C LEU A 246 18.74 -13.96 8.39
N LEU A 247 19.74 -13.80 9.27
CA LEU A 247 21.02 -13.19 8.90
C LEU A 247 21.73 -14.01 7.82
N HIS A 248 21.76 -15.34 7.95
CA HIS A 248 22.34 -16.23 6.95
C HIS A 248 21.60 -16.17 5.60
N ALA A 249 20.27 -16.20 5.62
CA ALA A 249 19.47 -16.10 4.40
C ALA A 249 19.70 -14.77 3.66
N LYS A 250 19.84 -13.66 4.40
CA LYS A 250 20.15 -12.35 3.82
C LYS A 250 21.58 -12.27 3.28
N ALA A 251 22.55 -12.87 3.95
CA ALA A 251 23.95 -12.89 3.50
C ALA A 251 24.19 -13.84 2.30
N GLY A 252 23.40 -14.90 2.15
CA GLY A 252 23.51 -15.85 1.03
C GLY A 252 22.70 -15.48 -0.22
N SER A 253 21.93 -14.39 -0.17
CA SER A 253 21.10 -13.88 -1.28
C SER A 253 21.79 -12.77 -2.11
N THR A 254 23.05 -12.45 -1.83
CA THR A 254 23.91 -11.57 -2.65
C THR A 254 24.67 -12.35 -3.69
#